data_AF-A0A965UU63-F1
#
_entry.id   AF-A0A965UU63-F1
#
_cell.length_a   1.000
_cell.length_b   1.000
_cell.length_c   1.000
_cell.angle_alpha   90.00
_cell.angle_beta   90.00
_cell.angle_gamma   90.00
#
_symmetry.space_group_name_H-M   'P 1'
#
loop_
_entity.id
_entity.type
_entity.pdbx_description
1 polymer ?
#
loop_
_entity_poly.entity_id
_entity_poly.type
_entity_poly.pdbx_seq_one_letter_code
_entity_poly.pdbx_strand_id
1 'polypeptide(L)'
;CDYIHWRDFFWSPARTWAEVRWVARRVYMTKDQLVKRFGEEIANVVPLGKSGPKDTRDDSPKYDPWNKAQVFEIWCKENKKVYWYADGTDVILDVKDDPLQLERFFPCPKPVAANVTSSNFMPRADYIFAQDQFNELDEINTRITWLTRAAKVVGVYDKSAEGIQRVFNQGTENQLIPVDNWALFAERGGIKGQVDWVPIEAVVNAINQLRQYRQDKVMQIYEVLGISDVMRGSSRASETATAQQIKAQFGSTRIQLMQFYIAEWISDALRIKAEIICKHWQLETIIKRSNIERTPDAQLAIQAIQLLKDEEMAEYRINVEADSMAALDWAAERDAAVQFMQGLGAFISQVAPMAQQVPGAAPVLLSLLQWSVSKFRVSTQIESILDQAISGLKQQGIQPPGPSPLQQAEVAEKQAGAKERMAKATNTEMDARMKAMQMGMMQPQPQLPPAAPQMPAVQNPMPPMQ
;
A
#
# COMPACT_ATOMS: atom_id res chain seq x y z
N CYS A 1 3.58 22.98 -0.14
CA CYS A 1 3.67 22.01 -1.24
C CYS A 1 3.05 22.65 -2.44
N ASP A 2 3.84 22.82 -3.48
CA ASP A 2 3.34 23.30 -4.75
C ASP A 2 2.98 22.07 -5.57
N TYR A 3 1.79 22.08 -6.16
CA TYR A 3 1.44 21.10 -7.18
C TYR A 3 2.19 21.45 -8.47
N ILE A 4 2.80 20.44 -9.10
CA ILE A 4 3.47 20.58 -10.38
C ILE A 4 2.74 19.69 -11.37
N HIS A 5 2.29 20.28 -12.48
CA HIS A 5 1.66 19.52 -13.55
C HIS A 5 2.69 18.59 -14.20
N TRP A 6 2.29 17.38 -14.61
CA TRP A 6 3.21 16.35 -15.08
C TRP A 6 4.06 16.78 -16.30
N ARG A 7 3.54 17.67 -17.16
CA ARG A 7 4.27 18.26 -18.30
C ARG A 7 5.38 19.24 -17.89
N ASP A 8 5.36 19.69 -16.65
CA ASP A 8 6.27 20.71 -16.11
C ASP A 8 7.30 20.11 -15.15
N PHE A 9 7.31 18.79 -14.94
CA PHE A 9 8.29 18.10 -14.10
C PHE A 9 9.21 17.22 -14.96
N PHE A 10 10.51 17.35 -14.77
CA PHE A 10 11.53 16.72 -15.58
C PHE A 10 12.59 16.06 -14.70
N TRP A 11 13.26 15.05 -15.23
CA TRP A 11 14.40 14.43 -14.58
C TRP A 11 15.38 13.90 -15.63
N SER A 12 16.64 13.71 -15.22
CA SER A 12 17.68 13.15 -16.08
C SER A 12 17.33 11.71 -16.51
N PRO A 13 17.72 11.27 -17.72
CA PRO A 13 17.59 9.87 -18.11
C PRO A 13 18.19 8.92 -17.07
N ALA A 14 17.42 7.90 -16.66
CA ALA A 14 17.78 6.96 -15.60
C ALA A 14 16.97 5.65 -15.72
N ARG A 15 17.53 4.52 -15.27
CA ARG A 15 16.78 3.24 -15.23
C ARG A 15 15.97 3.11 -13.94
N THR A 16 16.49 3.68 -12.85
CA THR A 16 15.83 3.74 -11.54
C THR A 16 15.93 5.14 -10.96
N TRP A 17 15.05 5.48 -10.01
CA TRP A 17 15.06 6.81 -9.38
C TRP A 17 16.39 7.13 -8.66
N ALA A 18 17.08 6.11 -8.15
CA ALA A 18 18.37 6.28 -7.48
C ALA A 18 19.48 6.80 -8.42
N GLU A 19 19.38 6.50 -9.72
CA GLU A 19 20.32 6.94 -10.76
C GLU A 19 20.03 8.36 -11.27
N VAL A 20 18.96 9.01 -10.80
CA VAL A 20 18.60 10.38 -11.25
C VAL A 20 19.64 11.38 -10.75
N ARG A 21 20.24 12.09 -11.71
CA ARG A 21 21.31 13.08 -11.51
C ARG A 21 20.78 14.49 -11.34
N TRP A 22 19.68 14.82 -12.01
CA TRP A 22 19.02 16.11 -11.85
C TRP A 22 17.51 15.96 -11.96
N VAL A 23 16.80 16.85 -11.26
CA VAL A 23 15.35 17.06 -11.42
C VAL A 23 15.13 18.52 -11.78
N ALA A 24 14.10 18.80 -12.57
CA ALA A 24 13.74 20.17 -12.89
C ALA A 24 12.23 20.38 -12.87
N ARG A 25 11.83 21.60 -12.55
CA ARG A 25 10.45 22.05 -12.73
C ARG A 25 10.39 23.26 -13.63
N ARG A 26 9.36 23.34 -14.48
CA ARG A 26 9.03 24.52 -15.25
C ARG A 26 8.06 25.40 -14.46
N VAL A 27 8.37 26.68 -14.37
CA VAL A 27 7.60 27.72 -13.70
C VAL A 27 7.32 28.81 -14.73
N TYR A 28 6.06 29.21 -14.82
CA TYR A 28 5.64 30.30 -15.69
C TYR A 28 5.70 31.62 -14.93
N MET A 29 6.49 32.57 -15.42
CA MET A 29 6.70 33.87 -14.78
C MET A 29 6.27 35.02 -15.68
N THR A 30 5.54 36.00 -15.14
CA THR A 30 5.31 37.28 -15.83
C THR A 30 6.61 38.11 -15.84
N LYS A 31 6.65 39.16 -16.68
CA LYS A 31 7.80 40.08 -16.71
C LYS A 31 8.09 40.67 -15.33
N ASP A 32 7.06 41.10 -14.60
CA ASP A 32 7.21 41.67 -13.26
C ASP A 32 7.79 40.67 -12.24
N GLN A 33 7.40 39.38 -12.35
CA GLN A 33 7.94 38.32 -11.51
C GLN A 33 9.41 38.04 -11.82
N LEU A 34 9.80 38.08 -13.10
CA LEU A 34 11.19 37.97 -13.51
C LEU A 34 12.02 39.13 -12.96
N VAL A 35 11.57 40.37 -13.14
CA VAL A 35 12.26 41.57 -12.62
C VAL A 35 12.45 41.47 -11.12
N LYS A 36 11.39 41.06 -10.38
CA LYS A 36 11.44 40.92 -8.93
C LYS A 36 12.42 39.84 -8.45
N ARG A 37 12.60 38.76 -9.23
CA ARG A 37 13.42 37.61 -8.81
C ARG A 37 14.86 37.69 -9.30
N PHE A 38 15.06 38.09 -10.55
CA PHE A 38 16.35 38.03 -11.27
C PHE A 38 16.89 39.41 -11.65
N GLY A 39 16.13 40.49 -11.42
CA GLY A 39 16.51 41.84 -11.82
C GLY A 39 16.09 42.20 -13.25
N GLU A 40 16.21 43.49 -13.58
CA GLU A 40 15.69 44.04 -14.83
C GLU A 40 16.50 43.62 -16.07
N GLU A 41 17.83 43.51 -15.94
CA GLU A 41 18.72 43.09 -17.04
C GLU A 41 18.37 41.69 -17.55
N ILE A 42 18.22 40.74 -16.62
CA ILE A 42 17.86 39.35 -16.94
C ILE A 42 16.42 39.27 -17.48
N ALA A 43 15.48 40.00 -16.88
CA ALA A 43 14.09 40.00 -17.32
C ALA A 43 13.90 40.53 -18.76
N ASN A 44 14.82 41.36 -19.26
CA ASN A 44 14.75 41.89 -20.62
C ASN A 44 15.30 40.93 -21.69
N VAL A 45 16.19 40.01 -21.32
CA VAL A 45 16.71 38.99 -22.26
C VAL A 45 15.87 37.71 -22.29
N VAL A 46 15.09 37.45 -21.24
CA VAL A 46 14.24 36.25 -21.17
C VAL A 46 13.03 36.38 -22.10
N PRO A 47 12.82 35.43 -23.03
CA PRO A 47 11.68 35.47 -23.94
C PRO A 47 10.39 35.16 -23.18
N LEU A 48 9.37 35.99 -23.42
CA LEU A 48 8.01 35.73 -22.97
C LEU A 48 7.29 34.89 -24.04
N GLY A 49 6.72 33.76 -23.65
CA GLY A 49 5.92 32.93 -24.53
C GLY A 49 4.70 33.70 -25.03
N LYS A 50 4.49 33.73 -26.34
CA LYS A 50 3.20 34.14 -26.93
C LYS A 50 2.21 33.01 -26.72
N SER A 51 0.96 33.32 -26.37
CA SER A 51 -0.13 32.33 -26.42
C SER A 51 -0.08 31.61 -27.77
N GLY A 52 0.17 30.30 -27.74
CA GLY A 52 0.32 29.50 -28.96
C GLY A 52 -0.95 29.50 -29.82
N PRO A 53 -0.86 29.08 -31.10
CA PRO A 53 -2.04 28.91 -31.93
C PRO A 53 -3.03 27.95 -31.26
N LYS A 54 -4.32 28.24 -31.39
CA LYS A 54 -5.44 27.45 -30.85
C LYS A 54 -5.37 26.01 -31.34
N ASP A 55 -4.84 25.10 -30.53
CA ASP A 55 -5.06 23.68 -30.77
C ASP A 55 -6.47 23.34 -30.27
N THR A 56 -7.34 22.95 -31.20
CA THR A 56 -8.75 22.63 -30.93
C THR A 56 -8.95 21.44 -29.98
N ARG A 57 -7.87 20.69 -29.66
CA ARG A 57 -7.89 19.51 -28.77
C ARG A 57 -7.22 19.72 -27.41
N ASP A 58 -6.74 20.92 -27.09
CA ASP A 58 -6.10 21.18 -25.80
C ASP A 58 -7.14 21.67 -24.77
N ASP A 59 -7.27 20.93 -23.66
CA ASP A 59 -8.09 21.29 -22.49
C ASP A 59 -7.33 22.22 -21.51
N SER A 60 -6.23 22.82 -21.98
CA SER A 60 -5.52 23.84 -21.21
C SER A 60 -6.38 25.10 -21.03
N PRO A 61 -6.14 25.90 -19.97
CA PRO A 61 -6.84 27.17 -19.78
C PRO A 61 -6.68 28.08 -21.00
N LYS A 62 -7.75 28.20 -21.80
CA LYS A 62 -7.75 28.85 -23.13
C LYS A 62 -7.61 30.38 -23.09
N TYR A 63 -7.57 30.97 -21.88
CA TYR A 63 -7.63 32.41 -21.65
C TYR A 63 -6.63 32.84 -20.58
N ASP A 64 -5.34 32.60 -20.80
CA ASP A 64 -4.29 33.30 -20.05
C ASP A 64 -3.92 34.58 -20.81
N PRO A 65 -4.38 35.78 -20.38
CA PRO A 65 -4.08 37.03 -21.06
C PRO A 65 -2.64 37.50 -20.83
N TRP A 66 -1.87 36.81 -20.00
CA TRP A 66 -0.48 37.17 -19.71
C TRP A 66 0.50 36.34 -20.53
N ASN A 67 1.37 37.02 -21.26
CA ASN A 67 2.58 36.40 -21.80
C ASN A 67 3.51 36.06 -20.62
N LYS A 68 3.84 34.78 -20.47
CA LYS A 68 4.70 34.28 -19.39
C LYS A 68 5.96 33.65 -19.99
N ALA A 69 7.10 33.92 -19.36
CA ALA A 69 8.33 33.19 -19.63
C ALA A 69 8.26 31.79 -19.04
N GLN A 70 8.90 30.84 -19.71
CA GLN A 70 9.11 29.50 -19.18
C GLN A 70 10.49 29.45 -18.52
N VAL A 71 10.51 29.40 -17.20
CA VAL A 71 11.74 29.29 -16.41
C VAL A 71 11.83 27.89 -15.82
N PHE A 72 12.96 27.24 -16.02
CA PHE A 72 13.30 25.93 -15.46
C PHE A 72 14.15 26.11 -14.22
N GLU A 73 13.68 25.59 -13.10
CA GLU A 73 14.46 25.44 -11.86
C GLU A 73 15.01 24.01 -11.83
N ILE A 74 16.33 23.88 -11.95
CA ILE A 74 17.03 22.61 -12.14
C ILE A 74 17.89 22.33 -10.92
N TRP A 75 17.59 21.25 -10.22
CA TRP A 75 18.34 20.74 -9.08
C TRP A 75 19.31 19.67 -9.56
N CYS A 76 20.61 19.94 -9.51
CA CYS A 76 21.66 19.03 -9.93
C CYS A 76 22.36 18.37 -8.73
N LYS A 77 22.14 17.06 -8.55
CA LYS A 77 22.65 16.28 -7.41
C LYS A 77 24.15 16.06 -7.47
N GLU A 78 24.74 15.97 -8.66
CA GLU A 78 26.17 15.68 -8.84
C GLU A 78 27.07 16.78 -8.26
N ASN A 79 26.68 18.04 -8.45
CA ASN A 79 27.43 19.19 -7.95
C ASN A 79 26.75 19.91 -6.78
N LYS A 80 25.60 19.40 -6.34
CA LYS A 80 24.74 20.00 -5.30
C LYS A 80 24.43 21.48 -5.56
N LYS A 81 24.06 21.83 -6.78
CA LYS A 81 23.66 23.21 -7.15
C LYS A 81 22.26 23.26 -7.76
N VAL A 82 21.64 24.43 -7.65
CA VAL A 82 20.37 24.75 -8.27
C VAL A 82 20.59 25.84 -9.32
N TYR A 83 20.11 25.59 -10.53
CA TYR A 83 20.23 26.47 -11.68
C TYR A 83 18.86 26.98 -12.09
N TRP A 84 18.77 28.25 -12.49
CA TRP A 84 17.59 28.80 -13.14
C TRP A 84 17.92 29.11 -14.60
N TYR A 85 17.13 28.56 -15.51
CA TYR A 85 17.35 28.67 -16.95
C TYR A 85 16.03 29.04 -17.64
N ALA A 86 16.06 29.86 -18.69
CA ALA A 86 14.92 30.07 -19.57
C ALA A 86 15.25 29.61 -20.99
N ASP A 87 14.35 28.84 -21.60
CA ASP A 87 14.51 28.42 -22.98
C ASP A 87 14.56 29.64 -23.92
N GLY A 88 15.44 29.60 -24.92
CA GLY A 88 15.72 30.74 -25.80
C GLY A 88 16.63 31.83 -25.21
N THR A 89 17.32 31.55 -24.09
CA THR A 89 18.41 32.39 -23.58
C THR A 89 19.73 31.62 -23.55
N ASP A 90 20.84 32.31 -23.84
CA ASP A 90 22.20 31.74 -23.76
C ASP A 90 22.84 31.92 -22.37
N VAL A 91 22.10 32.49 -21.42
CA VAL A 91 22.57 32.80 -20.07
C VAL A 91 21.81 32.01 -19.02
N ILE A 92 22.53 31.57 -17.99
CA ILE A 92 21.91 31.05 -16.77
C ILE A 92 21.42 32.23 -15.94
N LEU A 93 20.16 32.20 -15.51
CA LEU A 93 19.51 33.31 -14.81
C LEU A 93 20.00 33.46 -13.37
N ASP A 94 20.25 32.34 -12.69
CA ASP A 94 20.76 32.30 -11.31
C ASP A 94 21.39 30.93 -11.02
N VAL A 95 22.31 30.88 -10.06
CA VAL A 95 22.94 29.66 -9.56
C VAL A 95 23.07 29.74 -8.04
N LYS A 96 22.61 28.71 -7.33
CA LYS A 96 22.74 28.61 -5.87
C LYS A 96 23.34 27.28 -5.45
N ASP A 97 24.23 27.34 -4.47
CA ASP A 97 24.84 26.16 -3.85
C ASP A 97 23.92 25.60 -2.77
N ASP A 98 23.54 24.33 -2.89
CA ASP A 98 22.67 23.53 -2.02
C ASP A 98 21.81 24.35 -1.02
N PRO A 99 20.78 25.08 -1.50
CA PRO A 99 20.08 26.06 -0.67
C PRO A 99 19.27 25.41 0.45
N LEU A 100 18.99 24.11 0.37
CA LEU A 100 18.19 23.39 1.36
C LEU A 100 18.98 22.38 2.18
N GLN A 101 20.16 21.94 1.73
CA GLN A 101 21.03 21.01 2.45
C GLN A 101 20.28 19.75 2.93
N LEU A 102 19.41 19.24 2.07
CA LEU A 102 18.59 18.06 2.37
C LEU A 102 19.44 16.79 2.29
N GLU A 103 19.13 15.78 3.10
CA GLU A 103 19.79 14.48 3.08
C GLU A 103 19.86 13.89 1.66
N ARG A 104 18.72 13.96 0.94
CA ARG A 104 18.58 13.45 -0.43
C ARG A 104 18.75 14.52 -1.51
N PHE A 105 19.13 15.74 -1.13
CA PHE A 105 19.32 16.94 -1.98
C PHE A 105 18.06 17.45 -2.72
N PHE A 106 17.24 16.57 -3.31
CA PHE A 106 16.06 16.99 -4.07
C PHE A 106 14.93 17.49 -3.16
N PRO A 107 14.24 18.60 -3.52
CA PRO A 107 13.14 19.17 -2.74
C PRO A 107 11.79 18.46 -3.01
N CYS A 108 11.83 17.26 -3.59
CA CYS A 108 10.67 16.48 -3.93
C CYS A 108 10.90 14.98 -3.67
N PRO A 109 9.85 14.24 -3.28
CA PRO A 109 9.92 12.78 -3.24
C PRO A 109 10.05 12.22 -4.66
N LYS A 110 10.44 10.94 -4.75
CA LYS A 110 10.33 10.17 -5.99
C LYS A 110 8.90 10.27 -6.54
N PRO A 111 8.67 10.65 -7.80
CA PRO A 111 7.33 10.69 -8.37
C PRO A 111 6.63 9.33 -8.26
N VAL A 112 5.33 9.35 -7.98
CA VAL A 112 4.51 8.14 -8.08
C VAL A 112 4.54 7.68 -9.54
N ALA A 113 5.08 6.48 -9.76
CA ALA A 113 5.26 5.92 -11.09
C ALA A 113 4.71 4.51 -11.14
N ALA A 114 3.79 4.26 -12.08
CA ALA A 114 3.23 2.95 -12.35
C ALA A 114 3.80 2.38 -13.66
N ASN A 115 3.88 1.05 -13.74
CA ASN A 115 4.26 0.30 -14.94
C ASN A 115 5.62 0.68 -15.57
N VAL A 116 6.58 1.03 -14.71
CA VAL A 116 7.96 1.32 -15.12
C VAL A 116 8.66 0.09 -15.68
N THR A 117 9.56 0.30 -16.64
CA THR A 117 10.41 -0.77 -17.21
C THR A 117 11.73 -0.90 -16.46
N SER A 118 12.40 -2.04 -16.59
CA SER A 118 13.76 -2.24 -16.05
C SER A 118 14.82 -1.37 -16.74
N SER A 119 14.56 -0.93 -17.98
CA SER A 119 15.50 -0.16 -18.79
C SER A 119 15.29 1.35 -18.72
N ASN A 120 14.17 1.84 -18.16
CA ASN A 120 13.84 3.25 -18.12
C ASN A 120 12.85 3.57 -17.00
N PHE A 121 13.20 4.55 -16.17
CA PHE A 121 12.31 5.13 -15.16
C PHE A 121 11.36 6.13 -15.84
N MET A 122 10.35 5.58 -16.51
CA MET A 122 9.28 6.33 -17.15
C MET A 122 7.94 5.62 -16.90
N PRO A 123 6.97 6.25 -16.23
CA PRO A 123 5.67 5.64 -16.03
C PRO A 123 4.94 5.46 -17.36
N ARG A 124 4.17 4.37 -17.48
CA ARG A 124 3.31 4.11 -18.63
C ARG A 124 1.86 3.99 -18.16
N ALA A 125 0.98 4.73 -18.81
CA ALA A 125 -0.44 4.71 -18.49
C ALA A 125 -1.04 3.32 -18.77
N ASP A 126 -1.95 2.88 -17.92
CA ASP A 126 -2.69 1.61 -18.07
C ASP A 126 -3.38 1.50 -19.43
N TYR A 127 -3.89 2.62 -19.94
CA TYR A 127 -4.49 2.72 -21.27
C TYR A 127 -3.57 2.17 -22.39
N ILE A 128 -2.25 2.39 -22.32
CA ILE A 128 -1.32 1.93 -23.35
C ILE A 128 -1.31 0.40 -23.46
N PHE A 129 -1.51 -0.33 -22.35
CA PHE A 129 -1.52 -1.79 -22.37
C PHE A 129 -2.77 -2.37 -23.03
N ALA A 130 -3.90 -1.66 -22.96
CA ALA A 130 -5.17 -2.06 -23.54
C ALA A 130 -5.61 -1.18 -24.73
N GLN A 131 -4.67 -0.40 -25.30
CA GLN A 131 -4.97 0.62 -26.30
C GLN A 131 -5.63 0.02 -27.53
N ASP A 132 -5.10 -1.10 -28.01
CA ASP A 132 -5.63 -1.80 -29.19
C ASP A 132 -7.06 -2.27 -28.94
N GLN A 133 -7.33 -2.85 -27.76
CA GLN A 133 -8.68 -3.29 -27.38
C GLN A 133 -9.66 -2.12 -27.24
N PHE A 134 -9.21 -0.97 -26.71
CA PHE A 134 -10.05 0.24 -26.66
C PHE A 134 -10.37 0.78 -28.05
N ASN A 135 -9.39 0.83 -28.95
CA ASN A 135 -9.59 1.29 -30.33
C ASN A 135 -10.55 0.35 -31.08
N GLU A 136 -10.37 -0.95 -30.92
CA GLU A 136 -11.25 -1.97 -31.50
C GLU A 136 -12.69 -1.87 -30.93
N LEU A 137 -12.82 -1.62 -29.62
CA LEU A 137 -14.11 -1.39 -28.97
C LEU A 137 -14.83 -0.16 -29.55
N ASP A 138 -14.11 0.93 -29.84
CA ASP A 138 -14.65 2.12 -30.48
C ASP A 138 -15.12 1.85 -31.91
N GLU A 139 -14.36 1.06 -32.68
CA GLU A 139 -14.75 0.63 -34.01
C GLU A 139 -16.04 -0.23 -33.98
N ILE A 140 -16.14 -1.17 -33.04
CA ILE A 140 -17.34 -2.00 -32.85
C ILE A 140 -18.56 -1.11 -32.54
N ASN A 141 -18.42 -0.14 -31.63
CA ASN A 141 -19.51 0.77 -31.27
C ASN A 141 -19.95 1.65 -32.47
N THR A 142 -18.99 2.12 -33.25
CA THR A 142 -19.24 2.88 -34.47
C THR A 142 -20.01 2.04 -35.50
N ARG A 143 -19.57 0.80 -35.74
CA ARG A 143 -20.26 -0.15 -36.65
C ARG A 143 -21.68 -0.48 -36.18
N ILE A 144 -21.89 -0.72 -34.88
CA ILE A 144 -23.23 -0.93 -34.31
C ILE A 144 -24.12 0.29 -34.58
N THR A 145 -23.58 1.50 -34.41
CA THR A 145 -24.33 2.74 -34.65
C THR A 145 -24.73 2.87 -36.13
N TRP A 146 -23.82 2.60 -37.06
CA TRP A 146 -24.13 2.65 -38.49
C TRP A 146 -25.16 1.59 -38.90
N LEU A 147 -25.02 0.35 -38.43
CA LEU A 147 -26.00 -0.71 -38.73
C LEU A 147 -27.36 -0.42 -38.10
N THR A 148 -27.39 0.14 -36.89
CA THR A 148 -28.65 0.54 -36.23
C THR A 148 -29.36 1.64 -37.03
N ARG A 149 -28.60 2.61 -37.59
CA ARG A 149 -29.16 3.64 -38.48
C ARG A 149 -29.64 3.07 -39.81
N ALA A 150 -29.02 1.99 -40.29
CA ALA A 150 -29.40 1.30 -41.53
C ALA A 150 -30.63 0.39 -41.35
N ALA A 151 -30.84 -0.18 -40.15
CA ALA A 151 -31.99 -1.02 -39.81
C ALA A 151 -33.27 -0.18 -39.67
N LYS A 152 -33.79 0.28 -40.82
CA LYS A 152 -35.06 1.02 -40.90
C LYS A 152 -36.17 0.09 -41.38
N VAL A 153 -37.35 0.23 -40.79
CA VAL A 153 -38.57 -0.45 -41.26
C VAL A 153 -39.10 0.34 -42.47
N VAL A 154 -38.57 0.03 -43.65
CA VAL A 154 -38.96 0.66 -44.91
C VAL A 154 -39.23 -0.41 -45.95
N GLY A 155 -40.12 -0.11 -46.88
CA GLY A 155 -40.56 -1.04 -47.91
C GLY A 155 -41.18 -0.28 -49.07
N VAL A 156 -41.59 -1.03 -50.08
CA VAL A 156 -42.32 -0.54 -51.24
C VAL A 156 -43.72 -1.15 -51.27
N TYR A 157 -44.68 -0.40 -51.78
CA TYR A 157 -46.03 -0.88 -52.03
C TYR A 157 -46.48 -0.38 -53.40
N ASP A 158 -47.47 -1.05 -53.99
CA ASP A 158 -48.01 -0.64 -55.28
C ASP A 158 -48.70 0.74 -55.16
N LYS A 159 -48.42 1.65 -56.10
CA LYS A 159 -48.96 3.02 -56.09
C LYS A 159 -50.49 3.06 -56.07
N SER A 160 -51.17 2.04 -56.61
CA SER A 160 -52.64 1.94 -56.59
C SER A 160 -53.23 1.62 -55.21
N ALA A 161 -52.41 1.25 -54.22
CA ALA A 161 -52.86 0.90 -52.87
C ALA A 161 -52.84 2.11 -51.91
N GLU A 162 -53.66 3.14 -52.19
CA GLU A 162 -53.75 4.37 -51.37
C GLU A 162 -54.11 4.11 -49.89
N GLY A 163 -54.84 3.03 -49.60
CA GLY A 163 -55.13 2.58 -48.24
C GLY A 163 -53.87 2.32 -47.41
N ILE A 164 -52.82 1.73 -48.02
CA ILE A 164 -51.56 1.40 -47.35
C ILE A 164 -50.76 2.67 -47.02
N GLN A 165 -50.73 3.64 -47.94
CA GLN A 165 -50.08 4.93 -47.70
C GLN A 165 -50.69 5.64 -46.48
N ARG A 166 -52.03 5.59 -46.35
CA ARG A 166 -52.73 6.17 -45.20
C ARG A 166 -52.40 5.45 -43.90
N VAL A 167 -52.26 4.12 -43.91
CA VAL A 167 -51.84 3.33 -42.73
C VAL A 167 -50.51 3.83 -42.17
N PHE A 168 -49.50 4.05 -43.01
CA PHE A 168 -48.15 4.43 -42.53
C PHE A 168 -47.95 5.93 -42.29
N ASN A 169 -48.70 6.81 -42.97
CA ASN A 169 -48.54 8.26 -42.83
C ASN A 169 -49.54 8.92 -41.87
N GLN A 170 -50.74 8.35 -41.74
CA GLN A 170 -51.88 8.95 -41.02
C GLN A 170 -52.39 8.06 -39.89
N GLY A 171 -52.00 6.79 -39.86
CA GLY A 171 -52.39 5.86 -38.80
C GLY A 171 -51.81 6.28 -37.47
N THR A 172 -52.65 6.86 -36.62
CA THR A 172 -52.41 6.98 -35.17
C THR A 172 -53.30 6.01 -34.41
N GLU A 173 -52.89 5.62 -33.20
CA GLU A 173 -53.41 4.48 -32.44
C GLU A 173 -54.92 4.17 -32.57
N ASN A 174 -55.23 2.88 -32.78
CA ASN A 174 -56.58 2.29 -32.85
C ASN A 174 -57.51 2.84 -33.95
N GLN A 175 -56.97 3.42 -35.02
CA GLN A 175 -57.75 3.84 -36.18
C GLN A 175 -57.94 2.70 -37.20
N LEU A 176 -59.19 2.45 -37.62
CA LEU A 176 -59.49 1.57 -38.74
C LEU A 176 -59.52 2.38 -40.04
N ILE A 177 -58.74 1.95 -41.03
CA ILE A 177 -58.70 2.59 -42.34
C ILE A 177 -59.54 1.76 -43.32
N PRO A 178 -60.63 2.32 -43.88
CA PRO A 178 -61.47 1.62 -44.82
C PRO A 178 -60.72 1.38 -46.15
N VAL A 179 -61.02 0.25 -46.78
CA VAL A 179 -60.49 -0.14 -48.10
C VAL A 179 -61.66 -0.19 -49.08
N ASP A 180 -61.52 0.45 -50.24
CA ASP A 180 -62.64 0.67 -51.17
C ASP A 180 -63.19 -0.63 -51.79
N ASN A 181 -62.33 -1.60 -52.10
CA ASN A 181 -62.74 -2.91 -52.62
C ASN A 181 -62.17 -4.04 -51.76
N TRP A 182 -62.90 -4.39 -50.70
CA TRP A 182 -62.49 -5.40 -49.72
C TRP A 182 -62.27 -6.79 -50.36
N ALA A 183 -63.10 -7.18 -51.34
CA ALA A 183 -62.98 -8.47 -52.01
C ALA A 183 -61.66 -8.61 -52.78
N LEU A 184 -61.31 -7.60 -53.58
CA LEU A 184 -60.06 -7.56 -54.34
C LEU A 184 -58.83 -7.42 -53.40
N PHE A 185 -58.97 -6.67 -52.31
CA PHE A 185 -57.93 -6.54 -51.30
C PHE A 185 -57.62 -7.88 -50.62
N ALA A 186 -58.66 -8.64 -50.26
CA ALA A 186 -58.52 -9.97 -49.69
C ALA A 186 -57.92 -10.97 -50.69
N GLU A 187 -58.35 -10.95 -51.96
CA GLU A 187 -57.81 -11.80 -53.04
C GLU A 187 -56.31 -11.58 -53.28
N ARG A 188 -55.85 -10.33 -53.14
CA ARG A 188 -54.42 -9.96 -53.23
C ARG A 188 -53.62 -10.25 -51.96
N GLY A 189 -54.17 -10.97 -50.99
CA GLY A 189 -53.46 -11.33 -49.75
C GLY A 189 -53.37 -10.22 -48.70
N GLY A 190 -54.25 -9.20 -48.78
CA GLY A 190 -54.30 -8.08 -47.84
C GLY A 190 -53.02 -7.26 -47.79
N ILE A 191 -52.71 -6.66 -46.63
CA ILE A 191 -51.50 -5.82 -46.45
C ILE A 191 -50.23 -6.62 -46.78
N LYS A 192 -50.15 -7.90 -46.37
CA LYS A 192 -48.97 -8.74 -46.56
C LYS A 192 -48.66 -9.02 -48.04
N GLY A 193 -49.68 -9.08 -48.90
CA GLY A 193 -49.49 -9.29 -50.34
C GLY A 193 -49.26 -8.02 -51.15
N GLN A 194 -49.38 -6.84 -50.53
CA GLN A 194 -49.28 -5.54 -51.19
C GLN A 194 -48.09 -4.69 -50.75
N VAL A 195 -47.37 -5.13 -49.71
CA VAL A 195 -46.15 -4.49 -49.21
C VAL A 195 -44.98 -5.45 -49.31
N ASP A 196 -43.89 -5.00 -49.90
CA ASP A 196 -42.60 -5.68 -49.86
C ASP A 196 -41.64 -4.88 -48.99
N TRP A 197 -41.10 -5.51 -47.95
CA TRP A 197 -40.24 -4.86 -46.96
C TRP A 197 -38.78 -5.07 -47.32
N VAL A 198 -37.94 -4.07 -47.06
CA VAL A 198 -36.49 -4.26 -47.16
C VAL A 198 -36.07 -5.31 -46.11
N PRO A 199 -35.43 -6.43 -46.51
CA PRO A 199 -35.04 -7.47 -45.57
C PRO A 199 -33.91 -6.95 -44.67
N ILE A 200 -34.19 -6.83 -43.38
CA ILE A 200 -33.22 -6.34 -42.38
C ILE A 200 -32.65 -7.46 -41.51
N GLU A 201 -33.04 -8.72 -41.70
CA GLU A 201 -32.63 -9.83 -40.83
C GLU A 201 -31.10 -9.97 -40.76
N ALA A 202 -30.41 -9.87 -41.89
CA ALA A 202 -28.95 -9.91 -41.93
C ALA A 202 -28.30 -8.77 -41.14
N VAL A 203 -28.88 -7.56 -41.19
CA VAL A 203 -28.41 -6.37 -40.47
C VAL A 203 -28.64 -6.54 -38.97
N VAL A 204 -29.83 -7.00 -38.57
CA VAL A 204 -30.18 -7.25 -37.17
C VAL A 204 -29.29 -8.35 -36.57
N ASN A 205 -29.05 -9.42 -37.33
CA ASN A 205 -28.14 -10.51 -36.90
C ASN A 205 -26.70 -10.01 -36.74
N ALA A 206 -26.19 -9.19 -37.66
CA ALA A 206 -24.87 -8.57 -37.53
C ALA A 206 -24.77 -7.67 -36.28
N ILE A 207 -25.80 -6.88 -35.97
CA ILE A 207 -25.85 -6.07 -34.74
C ILE A 207 -25.77 -6.96 -33.50
N ASN A 208 -26.49 -8.08 -33.47
CA ASN A 208 -26.48 -9.00 -32.33
C ASN A 208 -25.08 -9.62 -32.13
N GLN A 209 -24.42 -10.04 -33.20
CA GLN A 209 -23.05 -10.56 -33.13
C GLN A 209 -22.05 -9.51 -32.65
N LEU A 210 -22.13 -8.28 -33.17
CA LEU A 210 -21.26 -7.18 -32.71
C LEU A 210 -21.50 -6.82 -31.24
N ARG A 211 -22.74 -6.93 -30.74
CA ARG A 211 -23.04 -6.71 -29.31
C ARG A 211 -22.41 -7.77 -28.42
N GLN A 212 -22.39 -9.03 -28.85
CA GLN A 212 -21.68 -10.11 -28.14
C GLN A 212 -20.18 -9.86 -28.18
N TYR A 213 -19.62 -9.57 -29.36
CA TYR A 213 -18.20 -9.28 -29.50
C TYR A 213 -17.73 -8.09 -28.67
N ARG A 214 -18.57 -7.06 -28.55
CA ARG A 214 -18.35 -5.92 -27.66
C ARG A 214 -18.18 -6.36 -26.20
N GLN A 215 -19.00 -7.31 -25.72
CA GLN A 215 -18.88 -7.83 -24.35
C GLN A 215 -17.57 -8.60 -24.17
N ASP A 216 -17.18 -9.40 -25.15
CA ASP A 216 -15.89 -10.12 -25.13
C ASP A 216 -14.71 -9.14 -25.06
N LYS A 217 -14.75 -8.05 -25.83
CA LYS A 217 -13.71 -7.01 -25.80
C LYS A 217 -13.63 -6.28 -24.48
N VAL A 218 -14.77 -5.95 -23.88
CA VAL A 218 -14.81 -5.38 -22.53
C VAL A 218 -14.17 -6.33 -21.51
N MET A 219 -14.44 -7.64 -21.61
CA MET A 219 -13.80 -8.64 -20.75
C MET A 219 -12.29 -8.71 -20.96
N GLN A 220 -11.82 -8.71 -22.21
CA GLN A 220 -10.38 -8.68 -22.53
C GLN A 220 -9.68 -7.44 -21.95
N ILE A 221 -10.32 -6.25 -21.99
CA ILE A 221 -9.79 -5.04 -21.37
C ILE A 221 -9.59 -5.26 -19.86
N TYR A 222 -10.59 -5.84 -19.17
CA TYR A 222 -10.46 -6.12 -17.74
C TYR A 222 -9.36 -7.14 -17.42
N GLU A 223 -9.19 -8.15 -18.25
CA GLU A 223 -8.13 -9.15 -18.11
C GLU A 223 -6.74 -8.54 -18.30
N VAL A 224 -6.56 -7.72 -19.34
CA VAL A 224 -5.28 -7.03 -19.64
C VAL A 224 -4.91 -6.04 -18.54
N LEU A 225 -5.87 -5.25 -18.06
CA LEU A 225 -5.66 -4.34 -16.92
C LEU A 225 -5.60 -5.10 -15.58
N GLY A 226 -5.94 -6.39 -15.58
CA GLY A 226 -6.07 -7.28 -14.43
C GLY A 226 -6.94 -6.71 -13.31
N ILE A 227 -8.07 -6.12 -13.68
CA ILE A 227 -9.11 -5.70 -12.76
C ILE A 227 -9.90 -6.96 -12.34
N SER A 228 -9.78 -7.35 -11.07
CA SER A 228 -10.43 -8.55 -10.54
C SER A 228 -11.97 -8.45 -10.61
N ASP A 229 -12.65 -9.60 -10.72
CA ASP A 229 -14.12 -9.69 -10.70
C ASP A 229 -14.74 -9.05 -9.43
N VAL A 230 -14.02 -9.11 -8.30
CA VAL A 230 -14.46 -8.52 -7.03
C VAL A 230 -14.46 -6.99 -7.07
N MET A 231 -13.44 -6.37 -7.66
CA MET A 231 -13.42 -4.91 -7.85
C MET A 231 -14.52 -4.42 -8.80
N ARG A 232 -15.05 -5.30 -9.65
CA ARG A 232 -16.15 -5.01 -10.58
C ARG A 232 -17.54 -5.23 -9.96
N GLY A 233 -17.62 -5.68 -8.70
CA GLY A 233 -18.88 -5.94 -8.01
C GLY A 233 -19.67 -7.14 -8.57
N SER A 234 -19.05 -7.99 -9.39
CA SER A 234 -19.71 -9.18 -9.92
C SER A 234 -19.58 -10.33 -8.91
N SER A 235 -20.65 -10.63 -8.17
CA SER A 235 -20.76 -11.86 -7.40
C SER A 235 -21.44 -12.94 -8.24
N ARG A 236 -20.91 -14.17 -8.20
CA ARG A 236 -21.62 -15.35 -8.71
C ARG A 236 -22.37 -15.98 -7.55
N ALA A 237 -23.69 -16.15 -7.68
CA ALA A 237 -24.53 -16.70 -6.61
C ALA A 237 -24.14 -18.12 -6.18
N SER A 238 -23.36 -18.84 -6.99
CA SER A 238 -22.81 -20.17 -6.69
C SER A 238 -21.49 -20.17 -5.91
N GLU A 239 -20.88 -19.01 -5.63
CA GLU A 239 -19.61 -18.94 -4.93
C GLU A 239 -19.79 -18.91 -3.41
N THR A 240 -18.97 -19.69 -2.69
CA THR A 240 -19.01 -19.76 -1.22
C THR A 240 -18.46 -18.48 -0.59
N ALA A 241 -18.91 -18.14 0.62
CA ALA A 241 -18.44 -16.98 1.36
C ALA A 241 -16.91 -16.97 1.54
N THR A 242 -16.30 -18.15 1.74
CA THR A 242 -14.84 -18.31 1.82
C THR A 242 -14.15 -18.02 0.48
N ALA A 243 -14.72 -18.47 -0.65
CA ALA A 243 -14.18 -18.16 -1.98
C ALA A 243 -14.27 -16.65 -2.31
N GLN A 244 -15.36 -15.99 -1.89
CA GLN A 244 -15.50 -14.53 -2.00
C GLN A 244 -14.50 -13.78 -1.11
N GLN A 245 -14.27 -14.24 0.12
CA GLN A 245 -13.28 -13.66 1.03
C GLN A 245 -11.85 -13.82 0.50
N ILE A 246 -11.51 -14.99 -0.05
CA ILE A 246 -10.22 -15.25 -0.68
C ILE A 246 -10.03 -14.38 -1.94
N LYS A 247 -11.05 -14.27 -2.81
CA LYS A 247 -10.99 -13.38 -3.98
C LYS A 247 -10.89 -11.91 -3.59
N ALA A 248 -11.53 -11.49 -2.49
CA ALA A 248 -11.39 -10.16 -1.93
C ALA A 248 -9.95 -9.90 -1.44
N GLN A 249 -9.32 -10.88 -0.77
CA GLN A 249 -7.91 -10.81 -0.35
C GLN A 249 -6.93 -10.76 -1.53
N PHE A 250 -7.16 -11.52 -2.61
CA PHE A 250 -6.29 -11.46 -3.80
C PHE A 250 -6.53 -10.21 -4.65
N GLY A 251 -7.78 -9.73 -4.73
CA GLY A 251 -8.10 -8.45 -5.35
C GLY A 251 -7.52 -7.27 -4.56
N SER A 252 -7.44 -7.39 -3.23
CA SER A 252 -6.85 -6.36 -2.38
C SER A 252 -5.33 -6.29 -2.54
N THR A 253 -4.61 -7.37 -2.88
CA THR A 253 -3.14 -7.33 -3.00
C THR A 253 -2.63 -6.31 -4.01
N ARG A 254 -3.30 -6.17 -5.17
CA ARG A 254 -2.90 -5.19 -6.20
C ARG A 254 -3.21 -3.76 -5.77
N ILE A 255 -4.37 -3.55 -5.15
CA ILE A 255 -4.76 -2.25 -4.58
C ILE A 255 -3.83 -1.89 -3.42
N GLN A 256 -3.49 -2.84 -2.56
CA GLN A 256 -2.56 -2.68 -1.44
C GLN A 256 -1.17 -2.26 -1.94
N LEU A 257 -0.69 -2.81 -3.05
CA LEU A 257 0.58 -2.36 -3.64
C LEU A 257 0.51 -0.90 -4.10
N MET A 258 -0.59 -0.48 -4.74
CA MET A 258 -0.78 0.93 -5.12
C MET A 258 -0.88 1.85 -3.90
N GLN A 259 -1.61 1.42 -2.87
CA GLN A 259 -1.71 2.11 -1.59
C GLN A 259 -0.35 2.23 -0.90
N PHE A 260 0.48 1.17 -0.96
CA PHE A 260 1.84 1.18 -0.43
C PHE A 260 2.71 2.23 -1.12
N TYR A 261 2.70 2.31 -2.46
CA TYR A 261 3.47 3.35 -3.17
C TYR A 261 2.99 4.76 -2.85
N ILE A 262 1.69 4.96 -2.65
CA ILE A 262 1.15 6.26 -2.20
C ILE A 262 1.62 6.56 -0.78
N ALA A 263 1.57 5.58 0.13
CA ALA A 263 2.00 5.74 1.51
C ALA A 263 3.51 6.04 1.62
N GLU A 264 4.34 5.37 0.80
CA GLU A 264 5.77 5.67 0.65
C GLU A 264 5.99 7.10 0.14
N TRP A 265 5.26 7.50 -0.91
CA TRP A 265 5.34 8.84 -1.47
C TRP A 265 4.96 9.94 -0.46
N ILE A 266 3.86 9.74 0.28
CA ILE A 266 3.42 10.66 1.33
C ILE A 266 4.46 10.71 2.45
N SER A 267 4.98 9.56 2.89
CA SER A 267 6.01 9.48 3.93
C SER A 267 7.25 10.26 3.55
N ASP A 268 7.76 10.07 2.32
CA ASP A 268 8.93 10.81 1.83
C ASP A 268 8.64 12.30 1.66
N ALA A 269 7.45 12.69 1.20
CA ALA A 269 7.05 14.09 1.15
C ALA A 269 7.00 14.75 2.54
N LEU A 270 6.51 14.03 3.55
CA LEU A 270 6.46 14.50 4.94
C LEU A 270 7.85 14.59 5.56
N ARG A 271 8.75 13.65 5.27
CA ARG A 271 10.16 13.70 5.70
C ARG A 271 10.86 14.93 5.15
N ILE A 272 10.75 15.20 3.85
CA ILE A 272 11.34 16.39 3.23
C ILE A 272 10.78 17.67 3.86
N LYS A 273 9.47 17.74 4.10
CA LYS A 273 8.86 18.89 4.80
C LYS A 273 9.42 19.09 6.20
N ALA A 274 9.48 18.01 6.98
CA ALA A 274 9.96 18.06 8.35
C ALA A 274 11.43 18.51 8.38
N GLU A 275 12.26 17.99 7.47
CA GLU A 275 13.67 18.39 7.35
C GLU A 275 13.80 19.89 7.04
N ILE A 276 13.02 20.39 6.06
CA ILE A 276 13.02 21.83 5.73
C ILE A 276 12.59 22.68 6.92
N ILE A 277 11.56 22.26 7.67
CA ILE A 277 11.08 23.00 8.85
C ILE A 277 12.17 23.02 9.92
N CYS A 278 12.79 21.89 10.22
CA CYS A 278 13.80 21.78 11.27
C CYS A 278 15.04 22.63 10.93
N LYS A 279 15.54 22.54 9.69
CA LYS A 279 16.74 23.26 9.25
C LYS A 279 16.52 24.76 9.04
N HIS A 280 15.46 25.14 8.31
CA HIS A 280 15.35 26.50 7.74
C HIS A 280 14.36 27.41 8.45
N TRP A 281 13.40 26.89 9.21
CA TRP A 281 12.40 27.75 9.85
C TRP A 281 12.91 28.38 11.14
N GLN A 282 12.47 29.61 11.39
CA GLN A 282 12.70 30.30 12.65
C GLN A 282 11.88 29.67 13.77
N LEU A 283 12.43 29.64 14.98
CA LEU A 283 11.79 29.04 16.17
C LEU A 283 10.39 29.61 16.42
N GLU A 284 10.23 30.93 16.36
CA GLU A 284 8.95 31.62 16.52
C GLU A 284 7.90 31.17 15.50
N THR A 285 8.33 30.93 14.26
CA THR A 285 7.44 30.43 13.20
C THR A 285 6.97 29.01 13.50
N ILE A 286 7.84 28.15 14.02
CA ILE A 286 7.49 26.77 14.40
C ILE A 286 6.46 26.79 15.53
N ILE A 287 6.69 27.56 16.60
CA ILE A 287 5.75 27.69 17.74
C ILE A 287 4.37 28.16 17.27
N LYS A 288 4.35 29.25 16.50
CA LYS A 288 3.10 29.85 16.04
C LYS A 288 2.32 28.95 15.08
N ARG A 289 3.02 28.19 14.23
CA ARG A 289 2.38 27.32 13.23
C ARG A 289 2.00 25.95 13.79
N SER A 290 2.68 25.46 14.83
CA SER A 290 2.32 24.21 15.50
C SER A 290 1.10 24.35 16.42
N ASN A 291 0.73 25.58 16.79
CA ASN A 291 -0.29 25.87 17.81
C ASN A 291 0.00 25.22 19.17
N ILE A 292 1.26 24.90 19.48
CA ILE A 292 1.66 24.27 20.75
C ILE A 292 1.29 25.12 21.97
N GLU A 293 1.20 26.45 21.82
CA GLU A 293 0.77 27.36 22.89
C GLU A 293 -0.66 27.11 23.38
N ARG A 294 -1.46 26.36 22.61
CA ARG A 294 -2.84 25.97 22.98
C ARG A 294 -2.92 24.61 23.67
N THR A 295 -1.80 23.95 23.92
CA THR A 295 -1.74 22.66 24.60
C THR A 295 -1.15 22.80 26.00
N PRO A 296 -1.41 21.83 26.91
CA PRO A 296 -0.78 21.81 28.24
C PRO A 296 0.76 21.77 28.21
N ASP A 297 1.34 21.32 27.09
CA ASP A 297 2.78 21.14 26.91
C ASP A 297 3.50 22.41 26.41
N ALA A 298 2.83 23.56 26.38
CA ALA A 298 3.39 24.83 25.89
C ALA A 298 4.74 25.17 26.52
N GLN A 299 4.93 24.85 27.81
CA GLN A 299 6.18 25.07 28.53
C GLN A 299 7.37 24.25 28.00
N LEU A 300 7.11 23.11 27.36
CA LEU A 300 8.13 22.23 26.79
C LEU A 300 8.47 22.60 25.33
N ALA A 301 7.74 23.53 24.72
CA ALA A 301 7.86 23.86 23.30
C ALA A 301 9.28 24.27 22.89
N ILE A 302 9.95 25.12 23.68
CA ILE A 302 11.31 25.60 23.36
C ILE A 302 12.32 24.44 23.40
N GLN A 303 12.23 23.59 24.44
CA GLN A 303 13.11 22.44 24.61
C GLN A 303 12.90 21.42 23.49
N ALA A 304 11.64 21.16 23.11
CA ALA A 304 11.30 20.28 22.00
C ALA A 304 11.83 20.83 20.66
N ILE A 305 11.72 22.14 20.41
CA ILE A 305 12.23 22.74 19.16
C ILE A 305 13.76 22.72 19.10
N GLN A 306 14.45 22.91 20.23
CA GLN A 306 15.90 22.76 20.28
C GLN A 306 16.32 21.34 19.90
N LEU A 307 15.63 20.32 20.41
CA LEU A 307 15.86 18.93 20.02
C LEU A 307 15.60 18.69 18.53
N LEU A 308 14.53 19.27 17.97
CA LEU A 308 14.21 19.16 16.55
C LEU A 308 15.24 19.84 15.63
N LYS A 309 15.92 20.88 16.13
CA LYS A 309 16.95 21.62 15.37
C LYS A 309 18.34 21.00 15.45
N ASP A 310 18.56 20.08 16.38
CA ASP A 310 19.82 19.37 16.55
C ASP A 310 19.89 18.19 15.56
N GLU A 311 20.76 18.27 14.54
CA GLU A 311 20.85 17.27 13.46
C GLU A 311 21.24 15.88 13.96
N GLU A 312 22.04 15.75 15.01
CA GLU A 312 22.45 14.43 15.55
C GLU A 312 21.33 13.77 16.36
N MET A 313 20.44 14.56 16.95
CA MET A 313 19.36 14.08 17.81
C MET A 313 18.02 13.94 17.07
N ALA A 314 17.88 14.54 15.89
CA ALA A 314 16.64 14.61 15.11
C ALA A 314 16.47 13.48 14.08
N GLU A 315 16.91 12.25 14.38
CA GLU A 315 16.61 11.07 13.55
C GLU A 315 15.17 10.58 13.78
N TYR A 316 14.18 11.27 13.22
CA TYR A 316 12.77 10.85 13.30
C TYR A 316 12.37 9.99 12.09
N ARG A 317 11.79 8.82 12.37
CA ARG A 317 11.21 7.94 11.34
C ARG A 317 9.73 8.25 11.16
N ILE A 318 9.39 9.02 10.13
CA ILE A 318 7.99 9.16 9.68
C ILE A 318 7.65 7.92 8.85
N ASN A 319 6.61 7.18 9.26
CA ASN A 319 6.02 6.08 8.49
C ASN A 319 4.51 6.32 8.39
N VAL A 320 4.01 6.45 7.17
CA VAL A 320 2.58 6.45 6.89
C VAL A 320 2.24 5.06 6.38
N GLU A 321 1.27 4.40 7.02
CA GLU A 321 0.75 3.12 6.58
C GLU A 321 -0.62 3.33 5.95
N ALA A 322 -0.86 2.63 4.84
CA ALA A 322 -2.18 2.62 4.25
C ALA A 322 -3.07 1.66 5.05
N ASP A 323 -4.05 2.22 5.75
CA ASP A 323 -5.00 1.45 6.53
C ASP A 323 -5.93 0.67 5.57
N SER A 324 -5.49 -0.53 5.17
CA SER A 324 -6.14 -1.29 4.11
C SER A 324 -7.30 -2.11 4.70
N MET A 325 -8.53 -1.69 4.41
CA MET A 325 -9.80 -2.42 4.59
C MET A 325 -10.43 -2.45 6.00
N ALA A 326 -10.82 -1.25 6.47
CA ALA A 326 -11.50 -0.97 7.74
C ALA A 326 -12.82 -1.74 8.05
N ALA A 327 -13.34 -2.64 7.20
CA ALA A 327 -14.55 -3.41 7.52
C ALA A 327 -14.27 -4.86 7.93
N LEU A 328 -13.39 -5.53 7.17
CA LEU A 328 -12.94 -6.89 7.51
C LEU A 328 -11.98 -6.86 8.69
N ASP A 329 -11.09 -5.86 8.73
CA ASP A 329 -10.16 -5.68 9.84
C ASP A 329 -10.92 -5.22 11.09
N TRP A 330 -11.91 -4.33 10.98
CA TRP A 330 -12.72 -3.94 12.14
C TRP A 330 -13.54 -5.09 12.72
N ALA A 331 -14.10 -5.98 11.88
CA ALA A 331 -14.78 -7.17 12.37
C ALA A 331 -13.79 -8.13 13.07
N ALA A 332 -12.61 -8.35 12.48
CA ALA A 332 -11.57 -9.19 13.08
C ALA A 332 -11.00 -8.59 14.38
N GLU A 333 -10.75 -7.28 14.42
CA GLU A 333 -10.31 -6.53 15.59
C GLU A 333 -11.36 -6.55 16.70
N ARG A 334 -12.64 -6.35 16.35
CA ARG A 334 -13.75 -6.44 17.30
C ARG A 334 -13.85 -7.87 17.85
N ASP A 335 -13.76 -8.89 17.00
CA ASP A 335 -13.83 -10.28 17.43
C ASP A 335 -12.61 -10.65 18.29
N ALA A 336 -11.42 -10.17 17.94
CA ALA A 336 -10.20 -10.30 18.75
C ALA A 336 -10.33 -9.57 20.10
N ALA A 337 -10.93 -8.37 20.12
CA ALA A 337 -11.20 -7.62 21.35
C ALA A 337 -12.22 -8.35 22.23
N VAL A 338 -13.27 -8.95 21.64
CA VAL A 338 -14.24 -9.77 22.37
C VAL A 338 -13.59 -11.01 22.96
N GLN A 339 -12.77 -11.74 22.18
CA GLN A 339 -12.02 -12.90 22.67
C GLN A 339 -11.02 -12.52 23.76
N PHE A 340 -10.34 -11.39 23.61
CA PHE A 340 -9.44 -10.84 24.61
C PHE A 340 -10.18 -10.50 25.91
N MET A 341 -11.32 -9.79 25.83
CA MET A 341 -12.14 -9.47 27.01
C MET A 341 -12.67 -10.72 27.71
N GLN A 342 -13.07 -11.74 26.95
CA GLN A 342 -13.50 -13.02 27.50
C GLN A 342 -12.35 -13.76 28.20
N GLY A 343 -11.17 -13.81 27.56
CA GLY A 343 -9.97 -14.42 28.13
C GLY A 343 -9.49 -13.68 29.39
N LEU A 344 -9.52 -12.35 29.37
CA LEU A 344 -9.22 -11.51 30.52
C LEU A 344 -10.21 -11.75 31.67
N GLY A 345 -11.50 -11.82 31.37
CA GLY A 345 -12.54 -12.13 32.37
C GLY A 345 -12.35 -13.52 32.99
N ALA A 346 -12.01 -14.52 32.17
CA ALA A 346 -11.69 -15.87 32.66
C ALA A 346 -10.44 -15.89 33.54
N PHE A 347 -9.37 -15.17 33.14
CA PHE A 347 -8.16 -15.04 33.94
C PHE A 347 -8.42 -14.37 35.29
N ILE A 348 -9.10 -13.21 35.30
CA ILE A 348 -9.43 -12.48 36.52
C ILE A 348 -10.30 -13.35 37.45
N SER A 349 -11.31 -14.04 36.91
CA SER A 349 -12.19 -14.88 37.74
C SER A 349 -11.47 -16.07 38.36
N GLN A 350 -10.49 -16.67 37.68
CA GLN A 350 -9.67 -17.77 38.21
C GLN A 350 -8.65 -17.28 39.25
N VAL A 351 -8.14 -16.07 39.07
CA VAL A 351 -7.02 -15.53 39.86
C VAL A 351 -7.47 -14.68 41.05
N ALA A 352 -8.67 -14.09 41.01
CA ALA A 352 -9.26 -13.31 42.09
C ALA A 352 -9.21 -13.99 43.48
N PRO A 353 -9.56 -15.27 43.65
CA PRO A 353 -9.46 -15.93 44.95
C PRO A 353 -8.01 -16.10 45.44
N MET A 354 -7.04 -16.30 44.53
CA MET A 354 -5.62 -16.39 44.90
C MET A 354 -5.05 -15.04 45.35
N ALA A 355 -5.45 -13.94 44.70
CA ALA A 355 -5.04 -12.59 45.10
C ALA A 355 -5.58 -12.20 46.49
N GLN A 356 -6.76 -12.70 46.86
CA GLN A 356 -7.34 -12.49 48.20
C GLN A 356 -6.68 -13.37 49.29
N GLN A 357 -6.30 -14.59 48.94
CA GLN A 357 -5.72 -15.54 49.91
C GLN A 357 -4.22 -15.37 50.13
N VAL A 358 -3.50 -14.84 49.13
CA VAL A 358 -2.04 -14.67 49.19
C VAL A 358 -1.67 -13.25 48.74
N PRO A 359 -1.54 -12.29 49.68
CA PRO A 359 -1.23 -10.89 49.36
C PRO A 359 0.06 -10.67 48.58
N GLY A 360 1.02 -11.63 48.65
CA GLY A 360 2.26 -11.60 47.88
C GLY A 360 2.17 -12.13 46.43
N ALA A 361 1.02 -12.70 46.03
CA ALA A 361 0.83 -13.23 44.68
C ALA A 361 0.39 -12.15 43.68
N ALA A 362 -0.18 -11.04 44.17
CA ALA A 362 -0.72 -9.97 43.32
C ALA A 362 0.30 -9.38 42.31
N PRO A 363 1.58 -9.12 42.69
CA PRO A 363 2.58 -8.61 41.73
C PRO A 363 2.94 -9.61 40.62
N VAL A 364 2.94 -10.91 40.92
CA VAL A 364 3.25 -11.98 39.95
C VAL A 364 2.09 -12.17 38.97
N LEU A 365 0.86 -12.09 39.47
CA LEU A 365 -0.35 -12.23 38.66
C LEU A 365 -0.53 -11.03 37.71
N LEU A 366 -0.20 -9.82 38.16
CA LEU A 366 -0.24 -8.62 37.32
C LEU A 366 0.86 -8.60 36.26
N SER A 367 2.06 -9.13 36.53
CA SER A 367 3.12 -9.24 35.52
C SER A 367 2.83 -10.31 34.47
N LEU A 368 2.20 -11.44 34.85
CA LEU A 368 1.69 -12.43 33.90
C LEU A 368 0.56 -11.87 33.03
N LEU A 369 -0.32 -11.07 33.62
CA LEU A 369 -1.35 -10.35 32.88
C LEU A 369 -0.72 -9.36 31.90
N GLN A 370 0.22 -8.54 32.35
CA GLN A 370 0.94 -7.58 31.48
C GLN A 370 1.64 -8.27 30.30
N TRP A 371 2.34 -9.37 30.55
CA TRP A 371 2.96 -10.16 29.48
C TRP A 371 1.92 -10.69 28.49
N SER A 372 0.78 -11.18 28.99
CA SER A 372 -0.32 -11.69 28.14
C SER A 372 -0.96 -10.58 27.32
N VAL A 373 -1.18 -9.40 27.91
CA VAL A 373 -1.77 -8.22 27.26
C VAL A 373 -0.84 -7.67 26.16
N SER A 374 0.48 -7.68 26.38
CA SER A 374 1.47 -7.20 25.40
C SER A 374 1.52 -7.99 24.08
N LYS A 375 0.86 -9.15 24.01
CA LYS A 375 0.77 -9.97 22.80
C LYS A 375 -0.40 -9.59 21.89
N PHE A 376 -1.32 -8.72 22.34
CA PHE A 376 -2.48 -8.30 21.58
C PHE A 376 -2.29 -6.89 21.01
N ARG A 377 -2.67 -6.66 19.75
CA ARG A 377 -2.49 -5.36 19.05
C ARG A 377 -3.29 -4.20 19.66
N VAL A 378 -4.36 -4.50 20.40
CA VAL A 378 -5.32 -3.53 20.97
C VAL A 378 -4.87 -3.02 22.37
N SER A 379 -3.65 -3.34 22.80
CA SER A 379 -3.21 -3.24 24.20
C SER A 379 -2.78 -1.85 24.67
N THR A 380 -2.51 -0.88 23.80
CA THR A 380 -1.75 0.34 24.16
C THR A 380 -2.36 1.17 25.30
N GLN A 381 -3.69 1.27 25.38
CA GLN A 381 -4.35 1.97 26.49
C GLN A 381 -4.32 1.15 27.79
N ILE A 382 -4.46 -0.17 27.69
CA ILE A 382 -4.49 -1.11 28.82
C ILE A 382 -3.07 -1.29 29.40
N GLU A 383 -2.04 -1.30 28.57
CA GLU A 383 -0.63 -1.34 28.95
C GLU A 383 -0.28 -0.18 29.88
N SER A 384 -0.66 1.06 29.53
CA SER A 384 -0.37 2.22 30.38
C SER A 384 -1.03 2.13 31.76
N ILE A 385 -2.24 1.57 31.83
CA ILE A 385 -2.98 1.39 33.09
C ILE A 385 -2.33 0.29 33.94
N LEU A 386 -1.93 -0.82 33.31
CA LEU A 386 -1.22 -1.91 33.99
C LEU A 386 0.16 -1.46 34.47
N ASP A 387 0.89 -0.66 33.69
CA ASP A 387 2.18 -0.08 34.08
C ASP A 387 2.06 0.83 35.30
N GLN A 388 1.02 1.67 35.35
CA GLN A 388 0.72 2.51 36.50
C GLN A 388 0.35 1.67 37.74
N ALA A 389 -0.46 0.63 37.57
CA ALA A 389 -0.84 -0.26 38.67
C ALA A 389 0.36 -1.04 39.24
N ILE A 390 1.23 -1.58 38.38
CA ILE A 390 2.45 -2.29 38.80
C ILE A 390 3.45 -1.34 39.47
N SER A 391 3.58 -0.11 38.96
CA SER A 391 4.45 0.91 39.54
C SER A 391 3.95 1.38 40.91
N GLY A 392 2.63 1.54 41.08
CA GLY A 392 2.01 1.88 42.37
C GLY A 392 2.20 0.79 43.43
N LEU A 393 2.12 -0.48 43.05
CA LEU A 393 2.38 -1.61 43.96
C LEU A 393 3.87 -1.73 44.35
N LYS A 394 4.79 -1.41 43.43
CA LYS A 394 6.23 -1.31 43.74
C LYS A 394 6.55 -0.16 44.70
N GLN A 395 5.84 0.96 44.61
CA GLN A 395 6.01 2.11 45.52
C GLN A 395 5.46 1.87 46.93
N GLN A 396 4.51 0.93 47.11
CA GLN A 396 4.00 0.53 48.42
C GLN A 396 4.94 -0.42 49.20
N GLY A 397 6.19 -0.61 48.77
CA GLY A 397 7.19 -1.37 49.53
C GLY A 397 7.06 -2.90 49.44
N ILE A 398 6.24 -3.41 48.51
CA ILE A 398 6.23 -4.84 48.19
C ILE A 398 7.39 -5.12 47.24
N GLN A 399 8.56 -5.38 47.84
CA GLN A 399 9.77 -5.82 47.15
C GLN A 399 9.45 -7.08 46.32
N PRO A 400 10.03 -7.27 45.10
CA PRO A 400 9.74 -8.43 44.28
C PRO A 400 9.96 -9.71 45.10
N PRO A 401 8.95 -10.57 45.29
CA PRO A 401 9.22 -11.90 45.81
C PRO A 401 10.17 -12.58 44.82
N GLY A 402 11.13 -13.33 45.35
CA GLY A 402 12.08 -14.11 44.57
C GLY A 402 11.43 -15.04 43.55
N PRO A 403 12.24 -15.77 42.76
CA PRO A 403 11.83 -16.44 41.53
C PRO A 403 10.50 -17.19 41.68
N SER A 404 9.62 -17.06 40.68
CA SER A 404 8.27 -17.64 40.68
C SER A 404 8.24 -19.12 41.11
N PRO A 405 7.14 -19.63 41.69
CA PRO A 405 7.01 -21.05 42.05
C PRO A 405 7.27 -22.02 40.88
N LEU A 406 7.02 -21.60 39.64
CA LEU A 406 7.33 -22.36 38.42
C LEU A 406 8.85 -22.39 38.11
N GLN A 407 9.57 -21.31 38.35
CA GLN A 407 11.04 -21.28 38.24
C GLN A 407 11.72 -21.99 39.41
N GLN A 408 11.14 -21.94 40.62
CA GLN A 408 11.65 -22.72 41.76
C GLN A 408 11.45 -24.21 41.56
N ALA A 409 10.34 -24.65 40.95
CA ALA A 409 10.14 -26.06 40.59
C ALA A 409 11.16 -26.53 39.54
N GLU A 410 11.42 -25.74 38.49
CA GLU A 410 12.37 -26.11 37.44
C GLU A 410 13.84 -26.07 37.92
N VAL A 411 14.19 -25.10 38.78
CA VAL A 411 15.51 -25.00 39.41
C VAL A 411 15.70 -26.06 40.50
N ALA A 412 14.66 -26.40 41.27
CA ALA A 412 14.70 -27.49 42.24
C ALA A 412 14.79 -28.85 41.55
N GLU A 413 14.12 -29.06 40.42
CA GLU A 413 14.21 -30.29 39.62
C GLU A 413 15.61 -30.42 38.98
N LYS A 414 16.15 -29.33 38.42
CA LYS A 414 17.54 -29.31 37.90
C LYS A 414 18.58 -29.49 39.01
N GLN A 415 18.39 -28.90 40.19
CA GLN A 415 19.29 -29.09 41.35
C GLN A 415 19.12 -30.47 42.00
N ALA A 416 17.92 -31.05 42.03
CA ALA A 416 17.67 -32.41 42.50
C ALA A 416 18.31 -33.42 41.55
N GLY A 417 18.15 -33.25 40.23
CA GLY A 417 18.82 -34.08 39.23
C GLY A 417 20.36 -33.94 39.27
N ALA A 418 20.89 -32.75 39.54
CA ALA A 418 22.32 -32.52 39.72
C ALA A 418 22.86 -33.14 41.03
N LYS A 419 22.11 -33.02 42.14
CA LYS A 419 22.45 -33.66 43.43
C LYS A 419 22.32 -35.18 43.37
N GLU A 420 21.38 -35.73 42.62
CA GLU A 420 21.23 -37.18 42.43
C GLU A 420 22.35 -37.74 41.55
N ARG A 421 22.78 -37.02 40.51
CA ARG A 421 23.97 -37.38 39.72
C ARG A 421 25.25 -37.25 40.53
N MET A 422 25.40 -36.22 41.37
CA MET A 422 26.51 -36.13 42.31
C MET A 422 26.47 -37.26 43.33
N ALA A 423 25.33 -37.54 43.96
CA ALA A 423 25.19 -38.61 44.95
C ALA A 423 25.44 -40.00 44.35
N LYS A 424 24.99 -40.25 43.11
CA LYS A 424 25.36 -41.47 42.36
C LYS A 424 26.85 -41.52 42.05
N ALA A 425 27.48 -40.40 41.68
CA ALA A 425 28.93 -40.34 41.51
C ALA A 425 29.69 -40.60 42.83
N THR A 426 29.28 -39.97 43.94
CA THR A 426 29.93 -40.14 45.26
C THR A 426 29.70 -41.52 45.85
N ASN A 427 28.52 -42.13 45.67
CA ASN A 427 28.27 -43.51 46.08
C ASN A 427 29.07 -44.50 45.22
N THR A 428 29.20 -44.28 43.92
CA THR A 428 30.05 -45.13 43.07
C THR A 428 31.53 -45.00 43.46
N GLU A 429 31.98 -43.80 43.85
CA GLU A 429 33.34 -43.55 44.33
C GLU A 429 33.58 -44.13 45.74
N MET A 430 32.57 -44.08 46.62
CA MET A 430 32.61 -44.70 47.94
C MET A 430 32.54 -46.23 47.85
N ASP A 431 31.73 -46.82 46.98
CA ASP A 431 31.72 -48.27 46.75
C ASP A 431 33.05 -48.72 46.14
N ALA A 432 33.63 -47.96 45.20
CA ALA A 432 34.96 -48.24 44.69
C ALA A 432 36.03 -48.17 45.81
N ARG A 433 35.95 -47.19 46.71
CA ARG A 433 36.82 -47.09 47.90
C ARG A 433 36.58 -48.20 48.91
N MET A 434 35.34 -48.58 49.17
CA MET A 434 34.98 -49.62 50.15
C MET A 434 35.39 -51.00 49.64
N LYS A 435 35.23 -51.26 48.34
CA LYS A 435 35.74 -52.47 47.67
C LYS A 435 37.28 -52.49 47.63
N ALA A 436 37.94 -51.34 47.47
CA ALA A 436 39.40 -51.22 47.60
C ALA A 436 39.88 -51.44 49.06
N MET A 437 39.11 -50.98 50.06
CA MET A 437 39.42 -51.15 51.48
C MET A 437 39.16 -52.59 51.96
N GLN A 438 38.14 -53.25 51.39
CA GLN A 438 37.80 -54.65 51.68
C GLN A 438 38.77 -55.64 50.98
N MET A 439 39.33 -55.28 49.81
CA MET A 439 40.51 -55.94 49.26
C MET A 439 41.80 -55.66 50.06
N GLY A 440 41.80 -54.68 50.97
CA GLY A 440 42.92 -54.31 51.85
C GLY A 440 42.93 -55.02 53.22
N MET A 441 41.93 -55.84 53.55
CA MET A 441 41.85 -56.63 54.80
C MET A 441 42.14 -58.13 54.61
N MET A 442 42.84 -58.51 53.55
CA MET A 442 43.54 -59.81 53.47
C MET A 442 45.03 -59.59 53.78
N GLN A 443 45.47 -60.01 54.96
CA GLN A 443 46.87 -60.34 55.29
C GLN A 443 46.92 -61.82 55.71
N PRO A 444 48.08 -62.52 55.74
CA PRO A 444 49.45 -62.16 55.32
C PRO A 444 49.99 -63.20 54.29
N GLN A 445 51.08 -63.01 53.55
CA GLN A 445 52.48 -63.15 53.96
C GLN A 445 53.37 -62.99 52.69
N PRO A 446 54.68 -62.74 52.84
CA PRO A 446 55.55 -62.15 51.83
C PRO A 446 56.28 -63.19 50.97
N GLN A 447 56.70 -62.79 49.76
CA GLN A 447 58.09 -62.93 49.25
C GLN A 447 58.22 -62.58 47.75
N LEU A 448 59.04 -61.55 47.47
CA LEU A 448 60.18 -61.53 46.52
C LEU A 448 59.94 -61.70 44.98
N PRO A 449 60.87 -61.25 44.10
CA PRO A 449 60.61 -60.32 43.00
C PRO A 449 60.95 -60.92 41.61
N PRO A 450 61.42 -60.13 40.62
CA PRO A 450 60.68 -59.39 39.61
C PRO A 450 60.84 -59.96 38.19
N ALA A 451 59.93 -59.66 37.26
CA ALA A 451 60.21 -59.68 35.82
C ALA A 451 59.13 -58.90 35.04
N ALA A 452 59.57 -57.96 34.20
CA ALA A 452 58.80 -57.40 33.09
C ALA A 452 58.69 -58.45 31.95
N PRO A 453 58.15 -58.16 30.75
CA PRO A 453 57.22 -57.11 30.30
C PRO A 453 56.02 -57.72 29.49
N GLN A 454 55.09 -56.90 28.98
CA GLN A 454 54.62 -56.91 27.57
C GLN A 454 53.35 -56.06 27.31
N MET A 455 53.46 -55.13 26.34
CA MET A 455 52.38 -54.65 25.46
C MET A 455 51.86 -55.81 24.58
N PRO A 456 50.72 -55.77 23.84
CA PRO A 456 50.06 -54.65 23.14
C PRO A 456 48.50 -54.73 23.26
N ALA A 457 47.57 -54.13 22.50
CA ALA A 457 47.57 -53.67 21.11
C ALA A 457 46.41 -52.70 20.81
N VAL A 458 46.64 -51.96 19.73
CA VAL A 458 45.75 -51.10 18.94
C VAL A 458 44.68 -51.93 18.21
N GLN A 459 43.45 -51.40 18.04
CA GLN A 459 42.69 -51.55 16.79
C GLN A 459 41.49 -50.56 16.69
N ASN A 460 41.56 -49.71 15.66
CA ASN A 460 40.46 -49.01 14.96
C ASN A 460 39.52 -50.04 14.27
N PRO A 461 38.32 -49.72 13.70
CA PRO A 461 38.00 -48.52 12.90
C PRO A 461 36.56 -47.94 12.97
N MET A 462 36.35 -46.81 12.27
CA MET A 462 35.08 -46.17 11.86
C MET A 462 34.19 -47.05 10.92
N PRO A 463 33.12 -46.53 10.26
CA PRO A 463 31.79 -46.02 10.66
C PRO A 463 30.67 -46.89 9.96
N PRO A 464 29.39 -46.49 9.68
CA PRO A 464 28.98 -45.36 8.81
C PRO A 464 27.65 -44.65 9.15
N MET A 465 27.45 -43.56 8.40
CA MET A 465 26.24 -42.82 8.00
C MET A 465 24.85 -43.41 8.28
N GLN A 466 23.94 -42.55 8.70
CA GLN A 466 22.76 -42.13 7.92
C GLN A 466 22.31 -40.73 8.31
#